data_AF-A0A9L0JHC2-F1
#
_entry.id   AF-A0A9L0JHC2-F1
#
_cell.length_a   1.000
_cell.length_b   1.000
_cell.length_c   1.000
_cell.angle_alpha   90.00
_cell.angle_beta   90.00
_cell.angle_gamma   90.00
#
_symmetry.space_group_name_H-M   'P 1'
#
loop_
_entity.id
_entity.type
_entity.pdbx_description
1 polymer ?
#
loop_
_entity_poly.entity_id
_entity_poly.type
_entity_poly.pdbx_seq_one_letter_code
_entity_poly.pdbx_strand_id
1 'polypeptide(L)'
;SEFLPAASWADPGRGGENARPPTKPRLPVVCADWWRGVSRSQSELRAHGLEDGRTWVPRVGRDLPVPALCGGWSPGLLQSRIQVRTVVADSGSEIKNYLVRLLTYLPGRPIAEIPISPQLLYEIGRLAAKLDKTLEKFHHPKLSSLHRENFIWNLKNVPLLEKYLYALGQNRNREIVKQIIQLFKDEVMSKLSHFRECINHGDLNDHNILIESSESAFGDAVYQVSGILDFDDMSYGYYVFELAITIMYMMIESKNPIQVGGHVLAGFESIIPLTTVERSALFLLVCSRFCQSLVMAAYSCQLHPENEEYLMITAKTGWKHLQQMFDMGQKTVEEIWFETAKSYKSGIPCD
;
A
#
# COMPACT_ATOMS: atom_id res chain seq x y z
N SER A 1 14.24 14.11 -19.51
CA SER A 1 14.29 12.66 -19.75
C SER A 1 15.70 12.17 -19.47
N GLU A 2 15.92 11.59 -18.30
CA GLU A 2 17.11 10.80 -17.91
C GLU A 2 16.85 10.34 -16.46
N PHE A 3 16.72 9.04 -16.23
CA PHE A 3 16.57 8.44 -14.90
C PHE A 3 17.89 7.75 -14.55
N LEU A 4 18.45 8.10 -13.39
CA LEU A 4 19.63 7.43 -12.85
C LEU A 4 19.25 6.07 -12.24
N PRO A 5 20.12 5.05 -12.36
CA PRO A 5 19.84 3.69 -11.91
C PRO A 5 19.61 3.60 -10.41
N ALA A 6 18.83 2.59 -9.99
CA ALA A 6 18.67 2.23 -8.59
C ALA A 6 20.04 1.86 -7.98
N ALA A 7 20.51 2.67 -7.04
CA ALA A 7 21.64 2.28 -6.20
C ALA A 7 21.15 1.18 -5.25
N SER A 8 21.69 -0.02 -5.43
CA SER A 8 21.60 -1.12 -4.49
C SER A 8 22.14 -0.68 -3.13
N TRP A 9 21.43 -1.03 -2.05
CA TRP A 9 21.95 -0.94 -0.70
C TRP A 9 22.98 -2.06 -0.50
N ALA A 10 24.19 -1.85 -1.00
CA ALA A 10 25.34 -2.70 -0.68
C ALA A 10 26.13 -2.06 0.48
N ASP A 11 26.17 -2.77 1.60
CA ASP A 11 27.04 -2.49 2.75
C ASP A 11 28.52 -2.62 2.33
N PRO A 12 29.33 -1.54 2.36
CA PRO A 12 30.74 -1.62 2.01
C PRO A 12 31.52 -2.05 3.25
N GLY A 13 31.64 -3.36 3.49
CA GLY A 13 32.24 -3.82 4.74
C GLY A 13 32.66 -5.29 4.84
N ARG A 14 33.36 -5.86 3.84
CA ARG A 14 34.19 -7.04 4.08
C ARG A 14 35.61 -6.83 3.59
N GLY A 15 36.49 -6.56 4.54
CA GLY A 15 37.94 -6.64 4.39
C GLY A 15 38.63 -6.54 5.75
N GLY A 16 39.29 -7.63 6.16
CA GLY A 16 40.49 -7.62 7.01
C GLY A 16 40.39 -7.19 8.48
N GLU A 17 40.49 -8.18 9.36
CA GLU A 17 41.20 -8.22 10.66
C GLU A 17 41.33 -6.98 11.57
N ASN A 18 40.92 -7.21 12.83
CA ASN A 18 41.44 -6.63 14.09
C ASN A 18 41.50 -5.09 14.25
N ALA A 19 40.37 -4.48 14.61
CA ALA A 19 40.33 -3.35 15.55
C ALA A 19 38.91 -3.15 16.10
N ARG A 20 38.76 -2.95 17.43
CA ARG A 20 37.48 -2.53 18.03
C ARG A 20 37.12 -1.13 17.51
N PRO A 21 35.91 -0.87 16.97
CA PRO A 21 35.55 0.48 16.57
C PRO A 21 35.06 1.30 17.78
N PRO A 22 35.38 2.60 17.86
CA PRO A 22 34.85 3.50 18.87
C PRO A 22 33.37 3.80 18.57
N THR A 23 32.58 3.99 19.63
CA THR A 23 31.18 4.38 19.59
C THR A 23 31.00 5.73 18.89
N LYS A 24 30.56 5.71 17.62
CA LYS A 24 30.09 6.91 16.91
C LYS A 24 28.63 7.20 17.27
N PRO A 25 28.25 8.46 17.51
CA PRO A 25 26.86 8.84 17.69
C PRO A 25 26.09 8.56 16.38
N ARG A 26 24.96 7.85 16.48
CA ARG A 26 24.04 7.64 15.35
C ARG A 26 23.45 8.99 14.97
N LEU A 27 23.93 9.57 13.88
CA LEU A 27 23.25 10.69 13.21
C LEU A 27 21.88 10.20 12.72
N PRO A 28 20.81 11.00 12.82
CA PRO A 28 19.51 10.64 12.28
C PRO A 28 19.65 10.46 10.76
N VAL A 29 19.34 9.27 10.27
CA VAL A 29 19.26 9.00 8.84
C VAL A 29 18.12 9.85 8.28
N VAL A 30 18.49 10.82 7.45
CA VAL A 30 17.54 11.66 6.72
C VAL A 30 16.86 10.77 5.68
N CYS A 31 15.58 10.46 5.88
CA CYS A 31 14.77 9.86 4.84
C CYS A 31 14.40 10.97 3.85
N ALA A 32 15.25 11.18 2.85
CA ALA A 32 14.88 11.93 1.66
C ALA A 32 14.13 10.94 0.75
N ASP A 33 12.80 10.99 0.75
CA ASP A 33 12.02 10.33 -0.29
C ASP A 33 12.38 10.97 -1.63
N TRP A 34 13.28 10.33 -2.37
CA TRP A 34 13.43 10.59 -3.79
C TRP A 34 12.25 9.93 -4.47
N TRP A 35 11.24 10.74 -4.78
CA TRP A 35 10.04 10.32 -5.49
C TRP A 35 10.44 9.66 -6.83
N ARG A 36 10.35 8.33 -6.91
CA ARG A 36 10.70 7.56 -8.11
C ARG A 36 9.42 7.20 -8.87
N GLY A 37 9.34 7.66 -10.11
CA GLY A 37 8.71 6.86 -11.16
C GLY A 37 7.23 7.13 -11.49
N VAL A 38 6.82 8.38 -11.69
CA VAL A 38 5.99 8.80 -12.83
C VAL A 38 6.31 10.28 -13.03
N SER A 39 6.76 10.69 -14.21
CA SER A 39 6.95 12.11 -14.53
C SER A 39 5.60 12.83 -14.55
N ARG A 40 5.08 13.21 -13.39
CA ARG A 40 4.02 14.20 -13.32
C ARG A 40 4.62 15.57 -13.60
N SER A 41 3.96 16.30 -14.46
CA SER A 41 4.37 17.66 -14.81
C SER A 41 4.35 18.55 -13.55
N GLN A 42 5.25 19.55 -13.46
CA GLN A 42 5.18 20.53 -12.37
C GLN A 42 3.82 21.22 -12.28
N SER A 43 3.07 21.27 -13.39
CA SER A 43 1.68 21.73 -13.43
C SER A 43 0.71 20.82 -12.68
N GLU A 44 0.87 19.50 -12.69
CA GLU A 44 0.03 18.58 -11.89
C GLU A 44 0.35 18.68 -10.39
N LEU A 45 1.63 18.85 -10.05
CA LEU A 45 2.06 19.06 -8.66
C LEU A 45 1.61 20.42 -8.10
N ARG A 46 1.42 21.45 -8.95
CA ARG A 46 0.86 22.76 -8.57
C ARG A 46 -0.67 22.80 -8.62
N ALA A 47 -1.30 22.06 -9.52
CA ALA A 47 -2.76 22.02 -9.68
C ALA A 47 -3.44 21.22 -8.56
N HIS A 48 -2.78 20.18 -8.05
CA HIS A 48 -3.14 19.60 -6.76
C HIS A 48 -2.53 20.48 -5.67
N GLY A 49 -3.30 21.46 -5.19
CA GLY A 49 -2.91 22.32 -4.09
C GLY A 49 -2.67 21.60 -2.74
N LEU A 50 -2.17 20.38 -2.70
CA LEU A 50 -1.84 19.61 -1.49
C LEU A 50 -0.64 20.20 -0.70
N GLU A 51 -0.35 21.49 -0.83
CA GLU A 51 0.62 22.23 0.01
C GLU A 51 0.22 22.28 1.50
N ASP A 52 -1.05 21.97 1.82
CA ASP A 52 -1.57 21.94 3.21
C ASP A 52 -2.18 20.58 3.58
N GLY A 53 -2.37 19.67 2.61
CA GLY A 53 -3.14 18.43 2.78
C GLY A 53 -2.51 17.36 3.67
N ARG A 54 -1.23 17.49 4.01
CA ARG A 54 -0.42 16.40 4.58
C ARG A 54 0.05 16.66 6.01
N THR A 55 -0.62 17.58 6.70
CA THR A 55 -0.33 17.95 8.09
C THR A 55 -1.10 17.16 9.14
N TRP A 56 -1.97 16.21 8.75
CA TRP A 56 -3.07 15.83 9.65
C TRP A 56 -3.30 14.34 9.92
N VAL A 57 -2.74 13.39 9.14
CA VAL A 57 -2.82 11.96 9.54
C VAL A 57 -2.22 11.75 10.96
N PRO A 58 -1.08 12.37 11.33
CA PRO A 58 -0.56 12.27 12.71
C PRO A 58 -1.36 13.04 13.78
N ARG A 59 -2.28 13.93 13.40
CA ARG A 59 -3.06 14.76 14.35
C ARG A 59 -4.43 14.17 14.69
N VAL A 60 -4.99 13.33 13.82
CA VAL A 60 -6.33 12.74 13.98
C VAL A 60 -6.25 11.32 14.59
N GLY A 61 -5.11 10.63 14.48
CA GLY A 61 -4.84 9.38 15.20
C GLY A 61 -3.50 9.43 15.93
N ARG A 62 -3.51 9.77 17.23
CA ARG A 62 -2.29 9.67 18.07
C ARG A 62 -1.76 8.23 18.19
N ASP A 63 -2.60 7.25 17.86
CA ASP A 63 -2.33 5.83 18.04
C ASP A 63 -1.91 5.11 16.75
N LEU A 64 -1.85 5.81 15.61
CA LEU A 64 -1.35 5.22 14.35
C LEU A 64 0.10 5.62 14.09
N PRO A 65 0.99 4.66 13.80
CA PRO A 65 2.39 4.97 13.52
C PRO A 65 2.54 5.47 12.08
N VAL A 66 2.43 6.78 11.86
CA VAL A 66 2.54 7.40 10.53
C VAL A 66 3.64 8.47 10.51
N PRO A 67 4.34 8.70 9.37
CA PRO A 67 5.35 9.74 9.29
C PRO A 67 4.71 11.12 9.49
N ALA A 68 5.34 11.96 10.29
CA ALA A 68 4.98 13.35 10.47
C ALA A 68 5.92 14.27 9.68
N LEU A 69 5.41 15.38 9.15
CA LEU A 69 6.23 16.41 8.55
C LEU A 69 7.11 17.09 9.61
N CYS A 70 8.42 17.13 9.36
CA CYS A 70 9.37 17.83 10.23
C CYS A 70 9.25 19.35 10.03
N GLY A 71 9.06 20.10 11.12
CA GLY A 71 9.09 21.57 11.09
C GLY A 71 10.52 22.12 11.15
N GLY A 72 10.89 22.95 10.18
CA GLY A 72 12.03 23.90 10.22
C GLY A 72 13.46 23.33 10.31
N TRP A 73 14.24 23.44 9.23
CA TRP A 73 15.71 23.44 9.27
C TRP A 73 16.23 24.87 9.50
N SER A 74 16.13 25.40 10.72
CA SER A 74 16.81 26.65 11.13
C SER A 74 16.88 26.70 12.66
N PRO A 75 18.07 26.85 13.28
CA PRO A 75 18.17 27.12 14.70
C PRO A 75 17.56 28.50 14.97
N GLY A 76 16.34 28.57 15.51
CA GLY A 76 15.78 29.82 16.04
C GLY A 76 14.36 30.21 15.59
N LEU A 77 13.70 29.48 14.70
CA LEU A 77 12.32 29.81 14.28
C LEU A 77 11.38 28.60 14.39
N LEU A 78 10.85 28.40 15.59
CA LEU A 78 9.63 27.61 15.85
C LEU A 78 8.42 28.38 15.31
N GLN A 79 8.27 28.44 14.00
CA GLN A 79 6.98 28.73 13.37
C GLN A 79 6.62 27.59 12.44
N SER A 80 5.40 27.11 12.62
CA SER A 80 4.72 25.96 12.05
C SER A 80 4.53 26.00 10.53
N ARG A 81 5.60 26.24 9.76
CA ARG A 81 5.57 26.20 8.30
C ARG A 81 6.16 24.89 7.82
N ILE A 82 5.30 24.05 7.25
CA ILE A 82 5.67 22.89 6.42
C ILE A 82 6.64 23.40 5.34
N GLN A 83 7.81 22.78 5.23
CA GLN A 83 8.77 23.14 4.19
C GLN A 83 8.76 22.07 3.10
N VAL A 84 7.78 22.16 2.20
CA VAL A 84 8.02 21.68 0.83
C VAL A 84 8.89 22.75 0.19
N ARG A 85 10.18 22.46 0.00
CA ARG A 85 11.11 23.41 -0.64
C ARG A 85 11.28 23.04 -2.10
N THR A 86 11.34 24.05 -2.96
CA THR A 86 11.88 23.86 -4.30
C THR A 86 13.40 23.86 -4.20
N VAL A 87 14.03 22.74 -4.52
CA VAL A 87 15.48 22.63 -4.64
C VAL A 87 15.83 22.66 -6.12
N VAL A 88 16.77 23.54 -6.45
CA VAL A 88 17.36 23.60 -7.78
C VAL A 88 18.55 22.63 -7.78
N ALA A 89 18.51 21.59 -8.60
CA ALA A 89 19.67 20.74 -8.83
C ALA A 89 20.20 21.00 -10.24
N ASP A 90 21.47 21.38 -10.31
CA ASP A 90 22.23 21.52 -11.55
C ASP A 90 22.98 20.21 -11.80
N SER A 91 22.56 19.47 -12.83
CA SER A 91 23.24 18.24 -13.24
C SER A 91 24.32 18.47 -14.30
N GLY A 92 24.73 19.73 -14.54
CA GLY A 92 25.71 20.13 -15.54
C GLY A 92 25.16 20.22 -16.98
N SER A 93 24.03 19.56 -17.27
CA SER A 93 23.34 19.59 -18.57
C SER A 93 21.99 20.32 -18.54
N GLU A 94 21.34 20.41 -17.37
CA GLU A 94 20.04 21.06 -17.20
C GLU A 94 19.84 21.48 -15.73
N ILE A 95 19.19 22.62 -15.52
CA ILE A 95 18.74 23.07 -14.20
C ILE A 95 17.31 22.55 -13.97
N LYS A 96 17.14 21.67 -12.99
CA LYS A 96 15.81 21.12 -12.63
C LYS A 96 15.36 21.57 -11.25
N ASN A 97 14.08 21.91 -11.15
CA ASN A 97 13.42 22.26 -9.89
C ASN A 97 12.69 21.02 -9.33
N TYR A 98 13.01 20.67 -8.09
CA TYR A 98 12.42 19.53 -7.36
C TYR A 98 11.67 20.01 -6.13
N LEU A 99 10.52 19.41 -5.84
CA LEU A 99 9.85 19.60 -4.55
C LEU A 99 10.40 18.59 -3.54
N VAL A 100 10.88 19.06 -2.41
CA VAL A 100 11.47 18.24 -1.34
C VAL A 100 10.65 18.37 -0.07
N ARG A 101 10.28 17.24 0.55
CA ARG A 101 9.62 17.14 1.86
C ARG A 101 10.53 16.41 2.86
N LEU A 102 10.44 16.76 4.13
CA LEU A 102 11.14 16.06 5.22
C LEU A 102 10.14 15.43 6.18
N LEU A 103 10.28 14.13 6.42
CA LEU A 103 9.40 13.33 7.27
C LEU A 103 10.17 12.76 8.48
N THR A 104 9.45 12.45 9.56
CA THR A 104 10.00 11.68 10.68
C THR A 104 10.30 10.26 10.23
N TYR A 105 11.44 9.73 10.65
CA TYR A 105 11.77 8.33 10.45
C TYR A 105 10.89 7.43 11.31
N LEU A 106 10.33 6.38 10.72
CA LEU A 106 9.64 5.32 11.44
C LEU A 106 10.52 4.06 11.51
N PRO A 107 10.74 3.49 12.69
CA PRO A 107 11.49 2.24 12.85
C PRO A 107 10.70 1.02 12.34
N GLY A 108 11.39 -0.11 12.17
CA GLY A 108 10.85 -1.37 11.69
C GLY A 108 11.37 -1.79 10.32
N ARG A 109 10.86 -2.92 9.82
CA ARG A 109 11.14 -3.44 8.48
C ARG A 109 9.83 -3.64 7.72
N PRO A 110 9.84 -3.50 6.38
CA PRO A 110 8.68 -3.86 5.57
C PRO A 110 8.20 -5.28 5.84
N ILE A 111 6.88 -5.51 5.80
CA ILE A 111 6.34 -6.85 6.00
C ILE A 111 6.79 -7.84 4.91
N ALA A 112 7.11 -7.36 3.71
CA ALA A 112 7.74 -8.15 2.64
C ALA A 112 9.04 -8.86 3.08
N GLU A 113 9.68 -8.40 4.16
CA GLU A 113 10.95 -8.94 4.65
C GLU A 113 10.81 -9.87 5.87
N ILE A 114 9.58 -10.15 6.33
CA ILE A 114 9.35 -10.95 7.53
C ILE A 114 8.44 -12.17 7.26
N PRO A 115 8.58 -13.25 8.05
CA PRO A 115 7.64 -14.36 7.97
C PRO A 115 6.22 -13.93 8.38
N ILE A 116 5.25 -14.14 7.50
CA ILE A 116 3.84 -13.87 7.79
C ILE A 116 3.19 -15.01 8.56
N SER A 117 2.61 -14.69 9.71
CA SER A 117 1.80 -15.60 10.53
C SER A 117 0.31 -15.24 10.47
N PRO A 118 -0.60 -16.19 10.76
CA PRO A 118 -2.04 -15.90 10.89
C PRO A 118 -2.37 -14.77 11.86
N GLN A 119 -1.66 -14.68 12.98
CA GLN A 119 -1.85 -13.60 13.95
C GLN A 119 -1.44 -12.24 13.39
N LEU A 120 -0.33 -12.18 12.65
CA LEU A 120 0.11 -10.94 12.01
C LEU A 120 -0.89 -10.48 10.95
N LEU A 121 -1.44 -11.40 10.15
CA LEU A 121 -2.49 -11.10 9.17
C LEU A 121 -3.75 -10.52 9.82
N TYR A 122 -4.17 -11.07 10.96
CA TYR A 122 -5.25 -10.53 11.75
C TYR A 122 -4.95 -9.09 12.24
N GLU A 123 -3.74 -8.84 12.75
CA GLU A 123 -3.35 -7.49 13.18
C GLU A 123 -3.29 -6.48 12.03
N ILE A 124 -2.92 -6.91 10.82
CA ILE A 124 -2.92 -6.07 9.62
C ILE A 124 -4.35 -5.73 9.17
N GLY A 125 -5.27 -6.71 9.23
CA GLY A 125 -6.68 -6.44 8.99
C GLY A 125 -7.23 -5.39 9.97
N ARG A 126 -6.85 -5.50 11.26
CA ARG A 126 -7.18 -4.48 12.26
C ARG A 126 -6.55 -3.13 11.96
N LEU A 127 -5.30 -3.10 11.52
CA LEU A 127 -4.59 -1.88 11.14
C LEU A 127 -5.33 -1.12 10.04
N ALA A 128 -5.69 -1.81 8.95
CA ALA A 128 -6.42 -1.22 7.84
C ALA A 128 -7.77 -0.61 8.30
N ALA A 129 -8.54 -1.34 9.10
CA ALA A 129 -9.80 -0.82 9.64
C ALA A 129 -9.61 0.36 10.62
N LYS A 130 -8.55 0.37 11.44
CA LYS A 130 -8.22 1.52 12.30
C LYS A 130 -7.83 2.74 11.48
N LEU A 131 -7.08 2.54 10.41
CA LEU A 131 -6.68 3.61 9.52
C LEU A 131 -7.90 4.27 8.89
N ASP A 132 -8.78 3.48 8.27
CA ASP A 132 -10.03 3.98 7.68
C ASP A 132 -10.90 4.73 8.70
N LYS A 133 -11.11 4.17 9.90
CA LYS A 133 -11.84 4.85 10.99
C LYS A 133 -11.20 6.16 11.43
N THR A 134 -9.87 6.22 11.42
CA THR A 134 -9.15 7.44 11.79
C THR A 134 -9.34 8.50 10.71
N LEU A 135 -9.32 8.10 9.45
CA LEU A 135 -9.52 8.98 8.30
C LEU A 135 -10.95 9.50 8.18
N GLU A 136 -11.96 8.85 8.77
CA GLU A 136 -13.33 9.44 8.85
C GLU A 136 -13.36 10.82 9.51
N LYS A 137 -12.47 11.05 10.49
CA LYS A 137 -12.37 12.31 11.22
C LYS A 137 -11.42 13.30 10.54
N PHE A 138 -10.91 12.96 9.35
CA PHE A 138 -9.98 13.79 8.61
C PHE A 138 -10.72 14.95 7.94
N HIS A 139 -10.38 16.17 8.35
CA HIS A 139 -10.88 17.40 7.75
C HIS A 139 -9.73 18.22 7.21
N HIS A 140 -9.86 18.65 5.96
CA HIS A 140 -8.85 19.47 5.31
C HIS A 140 -9.52 20.41 4.28
N PRO A 141 -9.10 21.69 4.14
CA PRO A 141 -9.69 22.62 3.18
C PRO A 141 -9.68 22.13 1.72
N LYS A 142 -8.75 21.24 1.38
CA LYS A 142 -8.60 20.64 0.04
C LYS A 142 -8.97 19.17 0.02
N LEU A 143 -9.80 18.71 0.94
CA LEU A 143 -10.23 17.32 1.01
C LEU A 143 -10.85 16.83 -0.30
N SER A 144 -11.51 17.74 -1.05
CA SER A 144 -12.06 17.46 -2.37
C SER A 144 -11.04 16.98 -3.39
N SER A 145 -9.73 17.25 -3.22
CA SER A 145 -8.69 16.73 -4.12
C SER A 145 -8.51 15.21 -4.03
N LEU A 146 -9.08 14.56 -3.00
CA LEU A 146 -9.10 13.10 -2.89
C LEU A 146 -10.19 12.47 -3.79
N HIS A 147 -11.10 13.26 -4.37
CA HIS A 147 -11.96 12.80 -5.47
C HIS A 147 -11.16 12.79 -6.76
N ARG A 148 -10.31 11.76 -6.91
CA ARG A 148 -9.41 11.60 -8.05
C ARG A 148 -10.13 10.85 -9.17
N GLU A 149 -10.81 11.59 -10.05
CA GLU A 149 -11.45 11.02 -11.23
C GLU A 149 -10.42 10.28 -12.11
N ASN A 150 -10.81 9.12 -12.62
CA ASN A 150 -9.98 8.27 -13.48
C ASN A 150 -8.62 7.85 -12.89
N PHE A 151 -8.42 8.00 -11.57
CA PHE A 151 -7.20 7.54 -10.94
C PHE A 151 -7.11 6.02 -10.95
N ILE A 152 -6.18 5.48 -11.74
CA ILE A 152 -6.12 4.05 -12.09
C ILE A 152 -6.01 3.12 -10.88
N TRP A 153 -5.43 3.58 -9.77
CA TRP A 153 -5.25 2.81 -8.54
C TRP A 153 -6.45 2.84 -7.59
N ASN A 154 -7.44 3.69 -7.85
CA ASN A 154 -8.72 3.58 -7.14
C ASN A 154 -9.50 2.39 -7.70
N LEU A 155 -9.92 1.46 -6.83
CA LEU A 155 -10.61 0.22 -7.23
C LEU A 155 -11.91 0.47 -8.01
N LYS A 156 -12.59 1.61 -7.84
CA LYS A 156 -13.78 1.94 -8.67
C LYS A 156 -13.46 2.06 -10.16
N ASN A 157 -12.18 2.29 -10.49
CA ASN A 157 -11.70 2.55 -11.84
C ASN A 157 -11.09 1.29 -12.51
N VAL A 158 -11.31 0.09 -11.97
CA VAL A 158 -10.91 -1.19 -12.60
C VAL A 158 -11.30 -1.29 -14.09
N PRO A 159 -12.47 -0.79 -14.56
CA PRO A 159 -12.77 -0.74 -16.00
C PRO A 159 -11.74 -0.04 -16.88
N LEU A 160 -10.96 0.91 -16.34
CA LEU A 160 -9.92 1.59 -17.12
C LEU A 160 -8.79 0.65 -17.57
N LEU A 161 -8.64 -0.52 -16.93
CA LEU A 161 -7.66 -1.53 -17.32
C LEU A 161 -7.85 -2.05 -18.74
N GLU A 162 -9.04 -1.92 -19.32
CA GLU A 162 -9.31 -2.30 -20.72
C GLU A 162 -8.34 -1.64 -21.70
N LYS A 163 -7.93 -0.40 -21.40
CA LYS A 163 -6.98 0.38 -22.21
C LYS A 163 -5.57 -0.21 -22.22
N TYR A 164 -5.22 -1.04 -21.24
CA TYR A 164 -3.88 -1.56 -21.02
C TYR A 164 -3.77 -3.06 -21.29
N LEU A 165 -4.87 -3.75 -21.64
CA LEU A 165 -4.87 -5.20 -21.88
C LEU A 165 -3.94 -5.66 -23.01
N TYR A 166 -3.58 -4.75 -23.92
CA TYR A 166 -2.61 -5.06 -24.98
C TYR A 166 -1.23 -5.41 -24.40
N ALA A 167 -0.88 -4.89 -23.22
CA ALA A 167 0.41 -5.12 -22.58
C ALA A 167 0.61 -6.60 -22.20
N LEU A 168 -0.47 -7.35 -22.02
CA LEU A 168 -0.42 -8.77 -21.65
C LEU A 168 -0.19 -9.70 -22.85
N GLY A 169 -0.35 -9.22 -24.10
CA GLY A 169 -0.43 -10.10 -25.27
C GLY A 169 -1.65 -11.03 -25.24
N GLN A 170 -1.71 -12.00 -26.17
CA GLN A 170 -2.85 -12.91 -26.28
C GLN A 170 -2.61 -14.21 -25.50
N ASN A 171 -3.13 -14.28 -24.27
CA ASN A 171 -2.96 -15.43 -23.39
C ASN A 171 -4.13 -15.57 -22.40
N ARG A 172 -4.10 -16.63 -21.59
CA ARG A 172 -5.10 -16.92 -20.55
C ARG A 172 -5.24 -15.78 -19.53
N ASN A 173 -4.15 -15.14 -19.12
CA ASN A 173 -4.19 -14.03 -18.16
C ASN A 173 -5.04 -12.87 -18.68
N ARG A 174 -4.88 -12.50 -19.95
CA ARG A 174 -5.70 -11.46 -20.59
C ARG A 174 -7.18 -11.81 -20.57
N GLU A 175 -7.54 -13.06 -20.83
CA GLU A 175 -8.95 -13.49 -20.82
C GLU A 175 -9.55 -13.51 -19.40
N ILE A 176 -8.77 -13.92 -18.38
CA ILE A 176 -9.18 -13.82 -16.98
C ILE A 176 -9.44 -12.36 -16.59
N VAL A 177 -8.51 -11.45 -16.91
CA VAL A 177 -8.67 -10.02 -16.60
C VAL A 177 -9.91 -9.43 -17.28
N LYS A 178 -10.17 -9.76 -18.55
CA LYS A 178 -11.40 -9.31 -19.24
C LYS A 178 -12.67 -9.77 -18.53
N GLN A 179 -12.71 -11.04 -18.12
CA GLN A 179 -13.86 -11.60 -17.40
C GLN A 179 -14.06 -10.89 -16.05
N ILE A 180 -12.99 -10.67 -15.30
CA ILE A 180 -13.05 -9.94 -14.03
C ILE A 180 -13.53 -8.50 -14.23
N ILE A 181 -13.05 -7.79 -15.26
CA ILE A 181 -13.53 -6.43 -15.57
C ILE A 181 -15.03 -6.44 -15.87
N GLN A 182 -15.52 -7.41 -16.65
CA GLN A 182 -16.93 -7.52 -16.97
C GLN A 182 -17.77 -7.81 -15.71
N LEU A 183 -17.38 -8.81 -14.92
CA LEU A 183 -18.03 -9.11 -13.63
C LEU A 183 -18.02 -7.89 -12.70
N PHE A 184 -16.93 -7.13 -12.65
CA PHE A 184 -16.85 -5.92 -11.83
C PHE A 184 -17.88 -4.86 -12.26
N LYS A 185 -18.03 -4.63 -13.56
CA LYS A 185 -19.04 -3.73 -14.11
C LYS A 185 -20.46 -4.18 -13.73
N ASP A 186 -20.73 -5.47 -13.85
CA ASP A 186 -22.08 -6.02 -13.67
C ASP A 186 -22.46 -6.14 -12.18
N GLU A 187 -21.52 -6.54 -11.32
CA GLU A 187 -21.81 -6.96 -9.94
C GLU A 187 -21.34 -5.99 -8.86
N VAL A 188 -20.30 -5.20 -9.13
CA VAL A 188 -19.73 -4.24 -8.16
C VAL A 188 -20.23 -2.84 -8.46
N MET A 189 -20.05 -2.35 -9.70
CA MET A 189 -20.45 -0.98 -10.07
C MET A 189 -21.94 -0.73 -9.86
N SER A 190 -22.78 -1.72 -10.16
CA SER A 190 -24.24 -1.66 -9.95
C SER A 190 -24.65 -1.56 -8.47
N LYS A 191 -23.74 -1.89 -7.54
CA LYS A 191 -24.02 -1.94 -6.10
C LYS A 191 -23.28 -0.85 -5.30
N LEU A 192 -22.43 -0.03 -5.92
CA LEU A 192 -21.60 0.97 -5.22
C LEU A 192 -22.39 1.92 -4.31
N SER A 193 -23.62 2.29 -4.69
CA SER A 193 -24.49 3.14 -3.86
C SER A 193 -24.91 2.48 -2.53
N HIS A 194 -24.69 1.18 -2.37
CA HIS A 194 -24.97 0.41 -1.15
C HIS A 194 -23.71 0.13 -0.32
N PHE A 195 -22.53 0.51 -0.82
CA PHE A 195 -21.29 0.43 -0.06
C PHE A 195 -21.10 1.69 0.77
N ARG A 196 -20.45 1.56 1.93
CA ARG A 196 -20.13 2.72 2.77
C ARG A 196 -18.83 3.36 2.29
N GLU A 197 -18.92 4.64 1.96
CA GLU A 197 -17.77 5.41 1.49
C GLU A 197 -16.80 5.72 2.64
N CYS A 198 -15.51 5.76 2.32
CA CYS A 198 -14.46 6.23 3.23
C CYS A 198 -13.30 6.83 2.43
N ILE A 199 -12.33 7.40 3.14
CA ILE A 199 -11.05 7.76 2.54
C ILE A 199 -10.14 6.55 2.69
N ASN A 200 -9.71 5.99 1.56
CA ASN A 200 -8.75 4.90 1.52
C ASN A 200 -7.32 5.46 1.54
N HIS A 201 -6.42 4.73 2.19
CA HIS A 201 -4.98 4.82 1.93
C HIS A 201 -4.70 4.47 0.47
N GLY A 202 -5.33 3.40 -0.02
CA GLY A 202 -5.29 3.00 -1.43
C GLY A 202 -4.05 2.20 -1.85
N ASP A 203 -3.03 2.16 -0.99
CA ASP A 203 -1.79 1.43 -1.23
C ASP A 203 -1.17 0.80 0.04
N LEU A 204 -2.01 0.18 0.89
CA LEU A 204 -1.53 -0.64 2.03
C LEU A 204 -0.91 -1.97 1.52
N ASN A 205 0.23 -1.85 0.87
CA ASN A 205 1.01 -2.98 0.37
C ASN A 205 2.08 -3.45 1.36
N ASP A 206 2.72 -4.55 0.99
CA ASP A 206 3.75 -5.27 1.75
C ASP A 206 5.05 -4.48 1.99
N HIS A 207 5.29 -3.43 1.20
CA HIS A 207 6.41 -2.51 1.39
C HIS A 207 6.05 -1.28 2.26
N ASN A 208 4.77 -0.94 2.35
CA ASN A 208 4.27 0.25 3.04
C ASN A 208 3.85 -0.01 4.49
N ILE A 209 3.88 -1.26 4.95
CA ILE A 209 3.62 -1.62 6.34
C ILE A 209 4.93 -2.02 7.01
N LEU A 210 5.35 -1.25 8.01
CA LEU A 210 6.53 -1.54 8.81
C LEU A 210 6.18 -2.31 10.07
N ILE A 211 7.02 -3.27 10.40
CA ILE A 211 6.87 -4.16 11.53
C ILE A 211 8.15 -4.13 12.38
N GLU A 212 7.97 -4.09 13.70
CA GLU A 212 9.01 -4.37 14.68
C GLU A 212 8.79 -5.73 15.33
N SER A 213 9.88 -6.47 15.52
CA SER A 213 9.89 -7.66 16.34
C SER A 213 10.26 -7.30 17.78
N SER A 214 9.45 -7.72 18.73
CA SER A 214 9.74 -7.71 20.16
C SER A 214 9.77 -9.14 20.69
N GLU A 215 10.51 -9.41 21.76
CA GLU A 215 10.43 -10.71 22.43
C GLU A 215 9.22 -10.71 23.38
N SER A 216 8.37 -11.73 23.27
CA SER A 216 7.32 -11.96 24.28
C SER A 216 7.95 -12.38 25.61
N ALA A 217 7.14 -12.29 26.68
CA ALA A 217 7.49 -12.85 27.99
C ALA A 217 7.80 -14.37 27.95
N PHE A 218 7.42 -15.07 26.87
CA PHE A 218 7.61 -16.50 26.67
C PHE A 218 8.73 -16.83 25.67
N GLY A 219 9.46 -15.82 25.16
CA GLY A 219 10.60 -16.00 24.25
C GLY A 219 10.26 -16.07 22.76
N ASP A 220 8.97 -16.08 22.40
CA ASP A 220 8.54 -16.00 21.00
C ASP A 220 8.61 -14.57 20.46
N ALA A 221 8.97 -14.42 19.19
CA ALA A 221 8.96 -13.13 18.50
C ALA A 221 7.52 -12.64 18.29
N VAL A 222 7.19 -11.49 18.86
CA VAL A 222 5.92 -10.77 18.66
C VAL A 222 6.16 -9.63 17.69
N TYR A 223 5.50 -9.73 16.55
CA TYR A 223 5.52 -8.70 15.52
C TYR A 223 4.44 -7.66 15.79
N GLN A 224 4.84 -6.40 15.85
CA GLN A 224 3.93 -5.26 16.03
C GLN A 224 4.10 -4.27 14.89
N VAL A 225 3.00 -3.70 14.42
CA VAL A 225 3.03 -2.65 13.39
C VAL A 225 3.70 -1.40 13.98
N SER A 226 4.79 -0.99 13.36
CA SER A 226 5.60 0.16 13.76
C SER A 226 5.54 1.33 12.77
N GLY A 227 4.89 1.13 11.62
CA GLY A 227 4.74 2.19 10.62
C GLY A 227 3.77 1.89 9.49
N ILE A 228 3.13 2.94 8.97
CA ILE A 228 2.38 2.96 7.71
C ILE A 228 3.00 4.06 6.85
N LEU A 229 3.48 3.71 5.67
CA LEU A 229 4.16 4.60 4.74
C LEU A 229 3.29 4.90 3.51
N ASP A 230 3.71 5.91 2.76
CA ASP A 230 3.23 6.27 1.43
C ASP A 230 1.72 6.52 1.25
N PHE A 231 1.31 7.73 1.64
CA PHE A 231 -0.06 8.23 1.49
C PHE A 231 -0.32 8.91 0.14
N ASP A 232 0.52 8.70 -0.89
CA ASP A 232 0.36 9.40 -2.18
C ASP A 232 -0.84 8.89 -3.01
N ASP A 233 -1.33 7.70 -2.69
CA ASP A 233 -2.45 7.04 -3.38
C ASP A 233 -3.82 7.22 -2.72
N MET A 234 -3.86 8.02 -1.64
CA MET A 234 -5.11 8.34 -0.96
C MET A 234 -6.18 8.85 -1.92
N SER A 235 -7.39 8.33 -1.75
CA SER A 235 -8.57 8.75 -2.51
C SER A 235 -9.87 8.35 -1.82
N TYR A 236 -10.97 8.98 -2.20
CA TYR A 236 -12.30 8.51 -1.79
C TYR A 236 -12.65 7.18 -2.45
N GLY A 237 -12.99 6.20 -1.64
CA GLY A 237 -13.46 4.87 -2.03
C GLY A 237 -14.41 4.31 -0.98
N TYR A 238 -14.25 3.03 -0.63
CA TYR A 238 -15.16 2.31 0.27
C TYR A 238 -14.36 1.43 1.24
N TYR A 239 -14.90 1.13 2.42
CA TYR A 239 -14.15 0.32 3.41
C TYR A 239 -13.72 -1.04 2.85
N VAL A 240 -14.60 -1.68 2.08
CA VAL A 240 -14.30 -2.96 1.46
C VAL A 240 -13.18 -2.87 0.42
N PHE A 241 -12.89 -1.69 -0.13
CA PHE A 241 -11.79 -1.50 -1.06
C PHE A 241 -10.44 -1.58 -0.36
N GLU A 242 -10.25 -0.89 0.78
CA GLU A 242 -8.99 -0.98 1.53
C GLU A 242 -8.72 -2.41 1.99
N LEU A 243 -9.77 -3.09 2.46
CA LEU A 243 -9.69 -4.50 2.83
C LEU A 243 -9.26 -5.38 1.66
N ALA A 244 -9.87 -5.22 0.48
CA ALA A 244 -9.51 -6.00 -0.70
C ALA A 244 -8.06 -5.74 -1.14
N ILE A 245 -7.60 -4.49 -1.05
CA ILE A 245 -6.21 -4.11 -1.35
C ILE A 245 -5.24 -4.78 -0.39
N THR A 246 -5.53 -4.69 0.90
CA THR A 246 -4.70 -5.28 1.95
C THR A 246 -4.65 -6.81 1.83
N ILE A 247 -5.79 -7.48 1.60
CA ILE A 247 -5.82 -8.93 1.38
C ILE A 247 -4.92 -9.30 0.19
N MET A 248 -5.06 -8.63 -0.94
CA MET A 248 -4.28 -8.95 -2.15
C MET A 248 -2.78 -8.94 -1.88
N TYR A 249 -2.24 -7.87 -1.28
CA TYR A 249 -0.79 -7.80 -1.01
C TYR A 249 -0.35 -8.81 0.05
N MET A 250 -1.17 -9.08 1.07
CA MET A 250 -0.84 -10.12 2.04
C MET A 250 -0.87 -11.53 1.43
N MET A 251 -1.64 -11.75 0.36
CA MET A 251 -1.61 -13.00 -0.40
C MET A 251 -0.29 -13.18 -1.16
N ILE A 252 0.35 -12.10 -1.62
CA ILE A 252 1.63 -12.16 -2.34
C ILE A 252 2.74 -12.70 -1.44
N GLU A 253 2.75 -12.28 -0.17
CA GLU A 253 3.80 -12.61 0.80
C GLU A 253 3.56 -13.95 1.53
N SER A 254 2.35 -14.49 1.47
CA SER A 254 1.98 -15.69 2.22
C SER A 254 2.28 -16.99 1.46
N LYS A 255 2.76 -18.00 2.20
CA LYS A 255 2.89 -19.38 1.69
C LYS A 255 1.53 -20.06 1.48
N ASN A 256 0.50 -19.61 2.20
CA ASN A 256 -0.87 -20.11 2.14
C ASN A 256 -1.81 -18.99 1.66
N PRO A 257 -1.66 -18.52 0.40
CA PRO A 257 -2.28 -17.29 -0.09
C PRO A 257 -3.81 -17.31 0.06
N ILE A 258 -4.48 -18.43 -0.24
CA ILE A 258 -5.94 -18.50 -0.17
C ILE A 258 -6.45 -18.33 1.27
N GLN A 259 -5.74 -18.80 2.30
CA GLN A 259 -6.21 -18.64 3.68
C GLN A 259 -6.08 -17.21 4.22
N VAL A 260 -5.21 -16.38 3.62
CA VAL A 260 -4.93 -15.01 4.06
C VAL A 260 -6.20 -14.18 4.21
N GLY A 261 -7.10 -14.26 3.23
CA GLY A 261 -8.30 -13.44 3.21
C GLY A 261 -9.15 -13.59 4.46
N GLY A 262 -9.22 -14.79 5.04
CA GLY A 262 -9.98 -15.04 6.26
C GLY A 262 -9.37 -14.38 7.49
N HIS A 263 -8.05 -14.47 7.67
CA HIS A 263 -7.36 -13.86 8.82
C HIS A 263 -7.43 -12.33 8.77
N VAL A 264 -7.17 -11.73 7.60
CA VAL A 264 -7.23 -10.28 7.42
C VAL A 264 -8.68 -9.78 7.56
N LEU A 265 -9.66 -10.49 6.97
CA LEU A 265 -11.08 -10.18 7.13
C LEU A 265 -11.51 -10.20 8.61
N ALA A 266 -11.09 -11.21 9.37
CA ALA A 266 -11.38 -11.30 10.81
C ALA A 266 -10.88 -10.08 11.57
N GLY A 267 -9.64 -9.66 11.27
CA GLY A 267 -9.04 -8.46 11.84
C GLY A 267 -9.83 -7.21 11.51
N PHE A 268 -10.13 -7.02 10.23
CA PHE A 268 -10.87 -5.85 9.75
C PHE A 268 -12.27 -5.76 10.37
N GLU A 269 -13.03 -6.86 10.33
CA GLU A 269 -14.39 -6.93 10.86
C GLU A 269 -14.48 -6.82 12.39
N SER A 270 -13.38 -7.05 13.11
CA SER A 270 -13.33 -6.78 14.56
C SER A 270 -13.49 -5.29 14.89
N ILE A 271 -13.31 -4.39 13.91
CA ILE A 271 -13.39 -2.93 14.06
C ILE A 271 -14.47 -2.35 13.15
N ILE A 272 -14.50 -2.76 11.88
CA ILE A 272 -15.50 -2.34 10.88
C ILE A 272 -16.16 -3.61 10.32
N PRO A 273 -17.27 -4.07 10.93
CA PRO A 273 -18.04 -5.17 10.35
C PRO A 273 -18.53 -4.78 8.96
N LEU A 274 -18.34 -5.64 7.95
CA LEU A 274 -18.86 -5.41 6.61
C LEU A 274 -20.37 -5.62 6.58
N THR A 275 -21.05 -4.85 5.74
CA THR A 275 -22.43 -5.15 5.35
C THR A 275 -22.46 -6.40 4.48
N THR A 276 -23.63 -7.04 4.34
CA THR A 276 -23.81 -8.20 3.45
C THR A 276 -23.43 -7.86 2.00
N VAL A 277 -23.75 -6.64 1.54
CA VAL A 277 -23.48 -6.22 0.15
C VAL A 277 -21.98 -6.02 -0.08
N GLU A 278 -21.28 -5.34 0.83
CA GLU A 278 -19.81 -5.21 0.79
C GLU A 278 -19.14 -6.59 0.85
N ARG A 279 -19.54 -7.43 1.80
CA ARG A 279 -18.96 -8.76 2.00
C ARG A 279 -19.10 -9.64 0.76
N SER A 280 -20.25 -9.59 0.08
CA SER A 280 -20.51 -10.35 -1.15
C SER A 280 -19.68 -9.93 -2.36
N ALA A 281 -19.05 -8.75 -2.32
CA ALA A 281 -18.20 -8.24 -3.38
C ALA A 281 -16.70 -8.50 -3.13
N LEU A 282 -16.33 -8.96 -1.94
CA LEU A 282 -14.94 -9.00 -1.48
C LEU A 282 -14.04 -9.86 -2.38
N PHE A 283 -14.50 -11.06 -2.76
CA PHE A 283 -13.75 -11.94 -3.67
C PHE A 283 -13.41 -11.23 -4.98
N LEU A 284 -14.43 -10.64 -5.62
CA LEU A 284 -14.27 -9.98 -6.90
C LEU A 284 -13.40 -8.72 -6.80
N LEU A 285 -13.47 -8.00 -5.68
CA LEU A 285 -12.61 -6.85 -5.40
C LEU A 285 -11.13 -7.23 -5.23
N VAL A 286 -10.83 -8.35 -4.55
CA VAL A 286 -9.46 -8.87 -4.42
C VAL A 286 -8.92 -9.28 -5.80
N CYS A 287 -9.71 -10.02 -6.58
CA CYS A 287 -9.40 -10.37 -7.97
C CYS A 287 -9.15 -9.11 -8.82
N SER A 288 -9.95 -8.06 -8.62
CA SER A 288 -9.83 -6.80 -9.34
C SER A 288 -8.55 -6.03 -8.98
N ARG A 289 -8.13 -6.04 -7.71
CA ARG A 289 -6.86 -5.44 -7.30
C ARG A 289 -5.66 -6.20 -7.86
N PHE A 290 -5.72 -7.54 -7.91
CA PHE A 290 -4.71 -8.34 -8.63
C PHE A 290 -4.63 -7.89 -10.10
N CYS A 291 -5.77 -7.74 -10.78
CA CYS A 291 -5.81 -7.27 -12.15
C CYS A 291 -5.18 -5.88 -12.31
N GLN A 292 -5.50 -4.92 -11.44
CA GLN A 292 -4.89 -3.58 -11.46
C GLN A 292 -3.37 -3.66 -11.35
N SER A 293 -2.86 -4.35 -10.32
CA SER A 293 -1.42 -4.45 -10.08
C SER A 293 -0.69 -5.14 -11.23
N LEU A 294 -1.21 -6.25 -11.73
CA LEU A 294 -0.52 -7.10 -12.71
C LEU A 294 -0.57 -6.51 -14.13
N VAL A 295 -1.69 -5.91 -14.52
CA VAL A 295 -1.82 -5.22 -15.82
C VAL A 295 -0.94 -3.98 -15.85
N MET A 296 -0.97 -3.17 -14.79
CA MET A 296 -0.17 -1.95 -14.73
C MET A 296 1.33 -2.24 -14.61
N ALA A 297 1.74 -3.32 -13.92
CA ALA A 297 3.12 -3.79 -13.93
C ALA A 297 3.58 -4.17 -15.34
N ALA A 298 2.80 -4.98 -16.06
CA ALA A 298 3.12 -5.38 -17.44
C ALA A 298 3.21 -4.18 -18.40
N TYR A 299 2.28 -3.23 -18.29
CA TYR A 299 2.32 -1.98 -19.06
C TYR A 299 3.55 -1.13 -18.71
N SER A 300 3.86 -0.97 -17.42
CA SER A 300 4.98 -0.15 -16.96
C SER A 300 6.33 -0.74 -17.39
N CYS A 301 6.46 -2.07 -17.43
CA CYS A 301 7.68 -2.73 -17.94
C CYS A 301 7.92 -2.44 -19.43
N GLN A 302 6.87 -2.22 -20.23
CA GLN A 302 7.03 -1.84 -21.63
C GLN A 302 7.54 -0.40 -21.79
N LEU A 303 7.18 0.49 -20.86
CA LEU A 303 7.63 1.88 -20.86
C LEU A 303 9.02 2.06 -20.25
N HIS A 304 9.33 1.25 -19.24
CA HIS A 304 10.52 1.34 -18.40
C HIS A 304 11.16 -0.03 -18.23
N PRO A 305 11.67 -0.65 -19.31
CA PRO A 305 12.26 -1.98 -19.25
C PRO A 305 13.47 -2.04 -18.31
N GLU A 306 14.16 -0.92 -18.09
CA GLU A 306 15.26 -0.81 -17.11
C GLU A 306 14.84 -1.06 -15.66
N ASN A 307 13.54 -0.96 -15.35
CA ASN A 307 12.99 -1.15 -14.01
C ASN A 307 12.19 -2.46 -13.87
N GLU A 308 12.29 -3.37 -14.85
CA GLU A 308 11.49 -4.60 -14.90
C GLU A 308 11.58 -5.44 -13.61
N GLU A 309 12.78 -5.60 -13.04
CA GLU A 309 12.98 -6.40 -11.83
C GLU A 309 12.13 -5.90 -10.65
N TYR A 310 12.04 -4.59 -10.48
CA TYR A 310 11.25 -3.94 -9.44
C TYR A 310 9.76 -3.99 -9.77
N LEU A 311 9.39 -3.62 -11.00
CA LEU A 311 7.99 -3.54 -11.44
C LEU A 311 7.31 -4.93 -11.44
N MET A 312 8.09 -6.00 -11.58
CA MET A 312 7.59 -7.37 -11.63
C MET A 312 7.57 -8.09 -10.27
N ILE A 313 7.95 -7.44 -9.15
CA ILE A 313 7.98 -8.07 -7.81
C ILE A 313 6.66 -8.78 -7.50
N THR A 314 5.54 -8.05 -7.56
CA THR A 314 4.20 -8.60 -7.36
C THR A 314 3.83 -9.66 -8.41
N ALA A 315 4.28 -9.48 -9.66
CA ALA A 315 3.95 -10.37 -10.76
C ALA A 315 4.64 -11.75 -10.67
N LYS A 316 5.72 -11.88 -9.88
CA LYS A 316 6.43 -13.16 -9.66
C LYS A 316 5.49 -14.27 -9.17
N THR A 317 4.54 -13.94 -8.29
CA THR A 317 3.56 -14.90 -7.74
C THR A 317 2.12 -14.50 -8.00
N GLY A 318 1.83 -13.22 -8.24
CA GLY A 318 0.47 -12.70 -8.35
C GLY A 318 -0.37 -13.35 -9.45
N TRP A 319 0.20 -13.64 -10.63
CA TRP A 319 -0.55 -14.35 -11.69
C TRP A 319 -1.01 -15.74 -11.26
N LYS A 320 -0.15 -16.48 -10.54
CA LYS A 320 -0.48 -17.82 -10.03
C LYS A 320 -1.62 -17.73 -9.01
N HIS A 321 -1.57 -16.77 -8.10
CA HIS A 321 -2.60 -16.58 -7.07
C HIS A 321 -3.94 -16.15 -7.67
N LEU A 322 -3.91 -15.21 -8.62
CA LEU A 322 -5.11 -14.79 -9.34
C LEU A 322 -5.76 -15.96 -10.10
N GLN A 323 -4.97 -16.72 -10.86
CA GLN A 323 -5.46 -17.90 -11.57
C GLN A 323 -6.05 -18.94 -10.60
N GLN A 324 -5.36 -19.21 -9.50
CA GLN A 324 -5.84 -20.16 -8.49
C GLN A 324 -7.17 -19.72 -7.88
N MET A 325 -7.30 -18.45 -7.46
CA MET A 325 -8.57 -17.92 -6.95
C MET A 325 -9.69 -18.01 -7.98
N PHE A 326 -9.40 -17.61 -9.22
CA PHE A 326 -10.37 -17.60 -10.31
C PHE A 326 -10.86 -19.02 -10.63
N ASP A 327 -9.94 -19.99 -10.70
CA ASP A 327 -10.25 -21.39 -11.00
C ASP A 327 -11.00 -22.09 -9.85
N MET A 328 -10.69 -21.76 -8.59
CA MET A 328 -11.43 -22.27 -7.42
C MET A 328 -12.87 -21.75 -7.36
N GLY A 329 -13.11 -20.56 -7.92
CA GLY A 329 -14.39 -19.89 -7.94
C GLY A 329 -14.75 -19.19 -6.62
N GLN A 330 -15.60 -18.17 -6.72
CA GLN A 330 -15.99 -17.30 -5.61
C GLN A 330 -16.49 -18.08 -4.39
N LYS A 331 -17.45 -18.99 -4.59
CA LYS A 331 -18.08 -19.74 -3.50
C LYS A 331 -17.05 -20.48 -2.64
N THR A 332 -16.14 -21.22 -3.25
CA THR A 332 -15.11 -22.00 -2.55
C THR A 332 -14.17 -21.11 -1.76
N VAL A 333 -13.71 -20.01 -2.36
CA VAL A 333 -12.76 -19.08 -1.71
C VAL A 333 -13.43 -18.34 -0.56
N GLU A 334 -14.67 -17.87 -0.76
CA GLU A 334 -15.46 -17.20 0.29
C GLU A 334 -15.80 -18.13 1.44
N GLU A 335 -16.13 -19.40 1.19
CA GLU A 335 -16.32 -20.41 2.25
C GLU A 335 -15.07 -20.52 3.13
N ILE A 336 -13.88 -20.60 2.52
CA ILE A 336 -12.60 -20.62 3.27
C ILE A 336 -12.45 -19.33 4.09
N TRP A 337 -12.56 -18.16 3.45
CA TRP A 337 -12.36 -16.88 4.14
C TRP A 337 -13.35 -16.67 5.27
N PHE A 338 -14.62 -17.01 5.08
CA PHE A 338 -15.67 -16.72 6.04
C PHE A 338 -15.68 -17.70 7.21
N GLU A 339 -15.36 -18.99 6.99
CA GLU A 339 -15.18 -19.93 8.10
C GLU A 339 -13.90 -19.63 8.89
N THR A 340 -12.79 -19.30 8.23
CA THR A 340 -11.58 -18.80 8.92
C THR A 340 -11.89 -17.53 9.70
N ALA A 341 -12.65 -16.57 9.15
CA ALA A 341 -12.97 -15.36 9.90
C ALA A 341 -13.89 -15.60 11.11
N LYS A 342 -14.73 -16.63 11.03
CA LYS A 342 -15.66 -17.01 12.09
C LYS A 342 -14.96 -17.71 13.26
N SER A 343 -13.90 -18.49 13.03
CA SER A 343 -13.14 -19.17 14.09
C SER A 343 -12.57 -18.19 15.13
N TYR A 344 -12.14 -17.00 14.69
CA TYR A 344 -11.65 -15.91 15.55
C TYR A 344 -12.74 -15.38 16.50
N LYS A 345 -14.01 -15.43 16.11
CA LYS A 345 -15.14 -15.00 16.96
C LYS A 345 -15.51 -16.05 18.00
N SER A 346 -15.25 -17.32 17.71
CA SER A 346 -15.51 -18.44 18.63
C SER A 346 -14.38 -18.70 19.63
N GLY A 347 -13.25 -17.98 19.55
CA GLY A 347 -12.09 -18.21 20.43
C GLY A 347 -11.36 -19.53 20.17
N ILE A 348 -11.59 -20.17 19.02
CA ILE A 348 -10.91 -21.39 18.61
C ILE A 348 -9.62 -20.97 17.89
N PRO A 349 -8.42 -21.36 18.37
CA PRO A 349 -7.17 -21.05 17.69
C PRO A 349 -7.18 -21.62 16.26
N CYS A 350 -6.78 -20.82 15.28
CA CYS A 350 -6.41 -21.32 13.97
C CYS A 350 -4.97 -21.84 14.06
N ASP A 351 -4.81 -23.16 14.01
CA ASP A 351 -3.51 -23.83 13.85
C ASP A 351 -3.00 -23.71 12.40
#